data_AF-A1ZME2-F1
#
_entry.id   AF-A1ZME2-F1
#
_cell.length_a   1.000
_cell.length_b   1.000
_cell.length_c   1.000
_cell.angle_alpha   90.00
_cell.angle_beta   90.00
_cell.angle_gamma   90.00
#
_symmetry.space_group_name_H-M   'P 1'
#
loop_
_entity.id
_entity.type
_entity.pdbx_description
1 polymer ?
#
loop_
_entity_poly.entity_id
_entity_poly.type
_entity_poly.pdbx_seq_one_letter_code
_entity_poly.pdbx_strand_id
1 'polypeptide(L)' 'MNESDIQNFTVTDLKHLNGSLFYYDFQPRYPLAKALPVCEVIFEGKTVFLFEFPVSFEAKIESKIAYHFQKKRGEE' A
#
# COMPACT_ATOMS: atom_id res chain seq x y z
N MET A 1 -1.79 -11.47 12.31
CA MET A 1 -1.65 -11.91 10.91
C MET A 1 -1.10 -13.30 10.93
N ASN A 2 -1.75 -14.27 10.29
CA ASN A 2 -1.13 -15.59 10.12
C ASN A 2 -0.19 -15.51 8.91
N GLU A 3 0.93 -16.23 8.92
CA GLU A 3 1.84 -16.34 7.76
C GLU A 3 1.11 -16.73 6.46
N SER A 4 0.02 -17.49 6.56
CA SER A 4 -0.84 -17.89 5.45
C SER A 4 -1.48 -16.72 4.70
N ASP A 5 -1.71 -15.58 5.36
CA ASP A 5 -2.32 -14.40 4.72
C ASP A 5 -1.35 -13.71 3.77
N ILE A 6 -0.06 -13.77 4.11
CA ILE A 6 1.04 -13.21 3.34
C ILE A 6 1.29 -14.06 2.09
N GLN A 7 1.00 -15.37 2.12
CA GLN A 7 1.12 -16.25 0.95
C GLN A 7 0.18 -15.86 -0.20
N ASN A 8 -0.92 -15.15 0.08
CA ASN A 8 -1.87 -14.65 -0.90
C ASN A 8 -1.68 -13.17 -1.23
N PHE A 9 -0.55 -12.56 -0.85
CA PHE A 9 -0.25 -11.17 -1.17
C PHE A 9 0.30 -11.04 -2.59
N THR A 10 -0.51 -10.46 -3.48
CA THR A 10 -0.21 -10.36 -4.91
C THR A 10 0.25 -8.96 -5.30
N VAL A 11 0.84 -8.83 -6.50
CA VAL A 11 1.19 -7.53 -7.08
C VAL A 11 -0.03 -6.59 -7.19
N THR A 12 -1.23 -7.14 -7.35
CA THR A 12 -2.48 -6.37 -7.39
C THR A 12 -2.80 -5.76 -6.03
N ASP A 13 -2.64 -6.53 -4.95
CA ASP A 13 -2.82 -6.06 -3.57
C ASP A 13 -1.83 -4.92 -3.26
N LEU A 14 -0.56 -5.10 -3.65
CA LEU A 14 0.49 -4.11 -3.47
C LEU A 14 0.20 -2.80 -4.24
N LYS A 15 -0.23 -2.90 -5.51
CA LYS A 15 -0.62 -1.73 -6.31
C LYS A 15 -1.83 -1.01 -5.71
N HIS A 16 -2.81 -1.76 -5.23
CA HIS A 16 -4.01 -1.19 -4.63
C HIS A 16 -3.67 -0.43 -3.35
N LEU A 17 -2.86 -1.01 -2.46
CA LEU A 17 -2.40 -0.36 -1.23
C LEU A 17 -1.60 0.91 -1.54
N ASN A 18 -0.64 0.83 -2.46
CA ASN A 18 0.20 1.96 -2.86
C ASN A 18 -0.62 3.13 -3.45
N GLY A 19 -1.55 2.83 -4.37
CA GLY A 19 -2.41 3.84 -4.99
C GLY A 19 -3.47 4.42 -4.06
N SER A 20 -4.08 3.58 -3.21
CA SER A 20 -5.10 4.03 -2.25
C SER A 20 -4.52 4.96 -1.18
N LEU A 21 -3.28 4.73 -0.74
CA LEU A 21 -2.60 5.65 0.18
C LEU A 21 -2.46 7.06 -0.43
N PHE A 22 -2.10 7.13 -1.71
CA PHE A 22 -1.96 8.41 -2.40
C PHE A 22 -3.30 9.15 -2.53
N TYR A 23 -4.31 8.49 -3.10
CA TYR A 23 -5.60 9.12 -3.43
C TYR A 23 -6.39 9.53 -2.19
N TYR A 24 -6.51 8.64 -1.20
CA TYR A 24 -7.41 8.88 -0.07
C TYR A 24 -6.79 9.71 1.05
N ASP A 25 -5.47 9.66 1.23
CA ASP A 25 -4.86 10.09 2.48
C ASP A 25 -3.72 11.09 2.32
N PHE A 26 -2.92 10.96 1.27
CA PHE A 26 -1.80 11.87 1.03
C PHE A 26 -2.24 13.15 0.32
N GLN A 27 -2.86 13.04 -0.86
CA GLN A 27 -3.19 14.20 -1.70
C GLN A 27 -4.13 15.22 -1.01
N PRO A 28 -5.19 14.80 -0.26
CA PRO A 28 -6.07 15.76 0.42
C PRO A 28 -5.39 16.50 1.58
N ARG A 29 -4.45 15.84 2.27
CA ARG A 29 -3.73 16.42 3.43
C ARG A 29 -2.57 17.31 3.00
N TYR A 30 -2.02 17.07 1.82
CA TYR A 30 -0.86 17.78 1.29
C TYR A 30 -1.13 18.26 -0.15
N PRO A 31 -2.11 19.15 -0.36
CA PRO A 31 -2.53 19.57 -1.71
C PRO A 31 -1.46 20.35 -2.48
N LEU A 32 -0.47 20.89 -1.76
CA LEU A 32 0.68 21.62 -2.33
C LEU A 32 1.94 20.74 -2.44
N ALA A 33 1.92 19.51 -1.94
CA ALA A 33 3.05 18.61 -2.11
C ALA A 33 3.17 18.26 -3.59
N LYS A 34 4.40 18.38 -4.13
CA LYS A 34 4.74 17.76 -5.41
C LYS A 34 4.49 16.24 -5.31
N ALA A 35 4.32 15.57 -6.44
CA ALA A 35 4.17 14.12 -6.49
C ALA A 35 5.19 13.43 -5.58
N LEU A 36 4.75 12.41 -4.83
CA LEU A 36 5.64 11.64 -3.95
C LEU A 36 6.79 11.05 -4.78
N PRO A 37 8.02 11.00 -4.21
CA PRO A 37 9.08 10.24 -4.83
C PRO A 37 8.63 8.79 -4.98
N VAL A 38 9.22 8.12 -5.96
CA VAL A 38 8.83 6.75 -6.32
C VAL A 38 10.07 5.89 -6.29
N CYS A 39 9.97 4.73 -5.64
CA CYS A 39 10.98 3.71 -5.60
C CYS A 39 10.58 2.55 -6.51
N GLU A 40 11.57 2.03 -7.26
CA GLU A 40 11.40 0.84 -8.09
C GLU A 40 11.73 -0.41 -7.27
N VAL A 41 10.80 -1.37 -7.23
CA VAL A 41 10.99 -2.66 -6.56
C VAL A 41 10.58 -3.81 -7.47
N ILE A 42 11.25 -4.96 -7.34
CA ILE A 42 10.84 -6.19 -8.00
C ILE A 42 9.96 -6.99 -7.04
N PHE A 43 8.70 -7.21 -7.43
CA PHE A 43 7.74 -7.99 -6.67
C PHE A 43 7.05 -9.00 -7.59
N GLU A 44 7.01 -10.28 -7.17
CA GLU A 44 6.54 -11.40 -8.02
C GLU A 44 7.20 -11.43 -9.42
N GLY A 45 8.49 -11.09 -9.50
CA GLY A 45 9.23 -11.01 -10.77
C GLY A 45 8.80 -9.86 -11.69
N LYS A 46 7.95 -8.94 -11.22
CA LYS A 46 7.50 -7.76 -11.94
C LYS A 46 8.07 -6.50 -11.30
N THR A 47 8.46 -5.55 -12.13
CA THR A 47 8.80 -4.21 -11.67
C THR A 47 7.55 -3.48 -11.21
N VAL A 48 7.58 -2.94 -9.99
CA VAL A 48 6.52 -2.15 -9.37
C VAL A 48 7.11 -0.84 -8.87
N PHE A 49 6.35 0.24 -9.06
CA PHE A 49 6.69 1.57 -8.61
C PHE A 49 5.88 1.90 -7.35
N LEU A 50 6.57 2.11 -6.23
CA LEU A 50 5.97 2.43 -4.93
C LEU A 50 6.24 3.87 -4.54
N PHE A 51 5.26 4.54 -3.93
CA PHE A 51 5.47 5.89 -3.42
C PHE A 51 6.28 5.84 -2.11
N GLU A 52 7.24 6.76 -1.99
CA GLU A 52 8.00 6.95 -0.76
C GLU A 52 7.25 7.90 0.18
N PHE A 53 6.53 7.32 1.14
CA PHE A 53 5.81 8.09 2.14
C PHE A 53 6.73 8.54 3.29
N PRO A 54 6.49 9.71 3.89
CA PRO A 54 7.15 10.10 5.12
C PRO A 54 6.89 9.10 6.25
N VAL A 55 7.83 8.96 7.19
CA VAL A 55 7.73 8.04 8.36
C VAL A 55 6.44 8.26 9.17
N SER A 56 5.90 9.48 9.20
CA SER A 56 4.62 9.78 9.87
C SER A 56 3.41 9.02 9.32
N PHE A 57 3.53 8.36 8.16
CA PHE A 57 2.50 7.51 7.58
C PHE A 57 2.60 6.03 7.96
N GLU A 58 3.68 5.58 8.63
CA GLU A 58 3.95 4.16 8.92
C GLU A 58 2.75 3.45 9.57
N ALA A 59 2.27 3.94 10.72
CA ALA A 59 1.12 3.35 11.41
C ALA A 59 -0.16 3.31 10.54
N LYS A 60 -0.30 4.25 9.61
CA LYS A 60 -1.45 4.31 8.70
C LYS A 60 -1.33 3.32 7.55
N ILE A 61 -0.11 3.13 7.04
CA ILE A 61 0.22 2.10 6.06
C ILE A 61 -0.07 0.73 6.67
N GLU A 62 0.41 0.46 7.88
CA GLU A 62 0.13 -0.78 8.62
C GLU A 62 -1.37 -1.02 8.81
N SER A 63 -2.11 0.00 9.23
CA SER A 63 -3.56 -0.09 9.40
C SER A 63 -4.30 -0.41 8.09
N LYS A 64 -3.90 0.21 6.97
CA LYS A 64 -4.48 -0.11 5.66
C LYS A 64 -4.14 -1.51 5.18
N ILE A 65 -2.90 -1.95 5.38
CA ILE A 65 -2.49 -3.32 5.08
C ILE A 65 -3.36 -4.29 5.88
N ALA A 66 -3.47 -4.09 7.19
CA ALA A 66 -4.32 -4.92 8.05
C ALA A 66 -5.79 -4.92 7.60
N TYR A 67 -6.36 -3.75 7.28
CA TYR A 67 -7.73 -3.63 6.78
C TYR A 67 -7.93 -4.36 5.45
N HIS A 68 -6.99 -4.24 4.51
CA HIS A 68 -7.04 -4.91 3.21
C HIS A 68 -7.12 -6.43 3.37
N PHE A 69 -6.28 -7.01 4.22
CA PHE A 69 -6.29 -8.44 4.48
C PHE A 69 -7.49 -8.91 5.29
N GLN A 70 -7.98 -8.11 6.24
CA GLN A 70 -9.23 -8.41 6.95
C GLN A 70 -10.42 -8.45 5.99
N LYS A 71 -10.50 -7.49 5.06
CA LYS A 71 -11.56 -7.45 4.05
C LYS A 71 -11.49 -8.67 3.12
N LYS A 72 -10.29 -9.02 2.65
CA LYS A 72 -10.07 -10.17 1.76
C LYS A 72 -10.49 -11.50 2.41
N ARG A 73 -10.29 -11.66 3.72
CA ARG A 73 -10.75 -12.81 4.51
C ARG A 73 -12.28 -12.88 4.71
N GLY A 74 -12.97 -11.75 4.64
CA GLY A 74 -14.43 -11.67 4.82
C GLY A 74 -15.23 -11.78 3.51
N GLU A 75 -14.55 -11.83 2.36
CA GLU A 75 -15.15 -12.05 1.03
C GLU A 75 -15.06 -13.53 0.57
N GLU A 76 -14.60 -14.44 1.45
CA GLU A 76 -14.70 -15.91 1.32
C GLU A 76 -15.94 -16.44 2.07
#